data_AF-A0AAU7LM55-F1
#
_entry.id   AF-A0AAU7LM55-F1
#
_cell.length_a   1.000
_cell.length_b   1.000
_cell.length_c   1.000
_cell.angle_alpha   90.00
_cell.angle_beta   90.00
_cell.angle_gamma   90.00
#
_symmetry.space_group_name_H-M   'P 1'
#
loop_
_entity.id
_entity.type
_entity.pdbx_description
1 polymer ?
#
loop_
_entity_poly.entity_id
_entity_poly.type
_entity_poly.pdbx_seq_one_letter_code
_entity_poly.pdbx_strand_id
1 'polypeptide(L)'
;MNRNGSAARSLASSNFDMKLAGATFLEIIVLGGLIPTALLWFVQAQSLPMVLPALVLFPLLLGLQYGFLAGTCGSLLTVLVFAGMAYLKPGLLGEFPKTQAIGLLLVGMGAGQARDIWNARVRKLDYLCHYHQTRLEQFTSAYQLLQVSHSQLERRMAGGTNNLRAALDRLELRDPVFDVTRDEPLGGIGEWLLEIMVEAGNLHIAALYEMNGKGILRLPSVAMVGKATDLSLFNPLLRETLRTGSLTSVHANNEAVHEHVIAVVPLIDAAGHIHGIVGIYDMPFLSIHQDTFELLGVLGRHIGDILSRRTRPMGETQSPFALRECLQRNLADAKRHALPAALIACKIVDAEHRDSLVNHCCNSSRGLDQSWISINRQGQSVIVKLLPLTDEAGVKSYLARLEREQAGSDAALHGLVTYQWMLDKNRTADEMLAEVCAACDMEAPESMPEKPLHFLSEAAL
;
A
#
# COMPACT_ATOMS: atom_id res chain seq x y z
N MET A 1 24.57 -2.66 12.61
CA MET A 1 25.37 -2.57 13.86
C MET A 1 25.29 -3.91 14.62
N ASN A 2 25.93 -4.99 14.13
CA ASN A 2 25.90 -6.29 14.83
C ASN A 2 27.04 -7.25 14.40
N ARG A 3 28.26 -6.75 14.16
CA ARG A 3 29.42 -7.60 13.83
C ARG A 3 30.23 -8.02 15.07
N ASN A 4 30.15 -7.28 16.17
CA ASN A 4 30.94 -7.56 17.39
C ASN A 4 30.34 -8.67 18.28
N GLY A 5 29.05 -8.99 18.16
CA GLY A 5 28.41 -10.04 18.95
C GLY A 5 28.74 -11.47 18.49
N SER A 6 29.07 -11.66 17.21
CA SER A 6 29.41 -12.96 16.63
C SER A 6 30.83 -13.42 17.03
N ALA A 7 31.81 -12.51 17.02
CA ALA A 7 33.19 -12.82 17.39
C ALA A 7 33.34 -13.15 18.89
N ALA A 8 32.61 -12.45 19.77
CA ALA A 8 32.63 -12.72 21.21
C ALA A 8 32.01 -14.08 21.59
N ARG A 9 30.95 -14.51 20.88
CA ARG A 9 30.34 -15.85 21.07
C ARG A 9 31.26 -16.98 20.58
N SER A 10 31.96 -16.78 19.46
CA SER A 10 32.91 -17.76 18.92
C SER A 10 34.13 -17.99 19.82
N LEU A 11 34.64 -16.93 20.47
CA LEU A 11 35.75 -17.06 21.41
C LEU A 11 35.33 -17.73 22.72
N ALA A 12 34.11 -17.45 23.21
CA ALA A 12 33.57 -18.07 24.42
C ALA A 12 33.28 -19.57 24.24
N SER A 13 32.78 -20.01 23.08
CA SER A 13 32.58 -21.43 22.79
C SER A 13 33.90 -22.21 22.73
N SER A 14 34.94 -21.64 22.12
CA SER A 14 36.25 -22.31 21.99
C SER A 14 36.92 -22.62 23.34
N ASN A 15 36.82 -21.69 24.31
CA ASN A 15 37.37 -21.89 25.65
C ASN A 15 36.55 -22.90 26.48
N PHE A 16 35.25 -23.02 26.21
CA PHE A 16 34.38 -23.99 26.86
C PHE A 16 34.62 -25.40 26.31
N ASP A 17 34.75 -25.54 24.98
CA ASP A 17 35.05 -26.81 24.32
C ASP A 17 36.42 -27.36 24.73
N MET A 18 37.42 -26.49 24.92
CA MET A 18 38.76 -26.88 25.36
C MET A 18 38.79 -27.36 26.82
N LYS A 19 37.99 -26.74 27.71
CA LYS A 19 37.82 -27.22 29.09
C LYS A 19 37.05 -28.54 29.16
N LEU A 20 36.03 -28.71 28.32
CA LEU A 20 35.25 -29.94 28.23
C LEU A 20 36.12 -31.10 27.73
N ALA A 21 36.92 -30.86 26.70
CA ALA A 21 37.88 -31.84 26.18
C ALA A 21 38.91 -32.27 27.25
N GLY A 22 39.48 -31.30 27.99
CA GLY A 22 40.41 -31.60 29.08
C GLY A 22 39.79 -32.44 30.20
N ALA A 23 38.53 -32.19 30.55
CA ALA A 23 37.81 -33.00 31.53
C ALA A 23 37.54 -34.42 31.03
N THR A 24 37.18 -34.58 29.74
CA THR A 24 36.99 -35.90 29.12
C THR A 24 38.30 -36.70 29.10
N PHE A 25 39.44 -36.08 28.80
CA PHE A 25 40.74 -36.76 28.83
C PHE A 25 41.11 -37.23 30.24
N LEU A 26 40.88 -36.40 31.26
CA LEU A 26 41.10 -36.77 32.66
C LEU A 26 40.25 -37.99 33.05
N GLU A 27 38.97 -37.98 32.68
CA GLU A 27 38.03 -39.05 33.02
C GLU A 27 38.35 -40.36 32.30
N ILE A 28 38.81 -40.31 31.05
CA ILE A 28 39.31 -41.51 30.32
C ILE A 28 40.54 -42.11 31.02
N ILE A 29 41.47 -41.28 31.49
CA ILE A 29 42.68 -41.76 32.20
C ILE A 29 42.31 -42.39 33.54
N VAL A 30 41.38 -41.76 34.27
CA VAL A 30 40.94 -42.25 35.58
C VAL A 30 40.15 -43.56 35.46
N LEU A 31 39.12 -43.60 34.61
CA LEU A 31 38.25 -44.78 34.45
C LEU A 31 38.89 -45.90 33.64
N GLY A 32 39.67 -45.57 32.61
CA GLY A 32 40.34 -46.55 31.74
C GLY A 32 41.69 -47.05 32.28
N GLY A 33 42.31 -46.32 33.23
CA GLY A 33 43.67 -46.62 33.69
C GLY A 33 43.83 -46.71 35.21
N LEU A 34 43.57 -45.62 35.93
CA LEU A 34 43.86 -45.53 37.37
C LEU A 34 42.98 -46.49 38.19
N ILE A 35 41.70 -46.59 37.87
CA ILE A 35 40.77 -47.49 38.56
C ILE A 35 41.07 -48.97 38.24
N PRO A 36 41.25 -49.37 36.95
CA PRO A 36 41.67 -50.73 36.60
C PRO A 36 43.01 -51.16 37.23
N THR A 37 44.00 -50.26 37.29
CA THR A 37 45.29 -50.55 37.92
C THR A 37 45.15 -50.74 39.43
N ALA A 38 44.42 -49.87 40.12
CA ALA A 38 44.16 -49.99 41.55
C ALA A 38 43.40 -51.30 41.86
N LEU A 39 42.36 -51.62 41.09
CA LEU A 39 41.55 -52.82 41.28
C LEU A 39 42.38 -54.11 41.13
N LEU A 40 43.24 -54.19 40.12
CA LEU A 40 44.12 -55.34 39.90
C LEU A 40 45.28 -55.41 40.90
N TRP A 41 45.68 -54.29 41.49
CA TRP A 41 46.74 -54.24 42.48
C TRP A 41 46.33 -54.82 43.84
N PHE A 42 45.09 -54.54 44.28
CA PHE A 42 44.53 -54.97 45.57
C PHE A 42 43.84 -56.34 45.54
N VAL A 43 43.60 -56.90 44.36
CA VAL A 43 42.93 -58.19 44.19
C VAL A 43 43.83 -59.38 44.56
N GLN A 44 43.27 -60.33 45.29
CA GLN A 44 43.91 -61.63 45.56
C GLN A 44 43.69 -62.58 44.37
N ALA A 45 44.68 -63.41 44.06
CA ALA A 45 44.67 -64.30 42.89
C ALA A 45 43.45 -65.23 42.79
N GLN A 46 42.82 -65.58 43.92
CA GLN A 46 41.60 -66.42 43.97
C GLN A 46 40.34 -65.71 43.45
N SER A 47 40.28 -64.37 43.48
CA SER A 47 39.11 -63.55 43.09
C SER A 47 39.17 -63.00 41.67
N LEU A 48 40.27 -63.24 40.97
CA LEU A 48 40.57 -62.76 39.63
C LEU A 48 39.52 -63.11 38.54
N PRO A 49 38.93 -64.34 38.49
CA PRO A 49 37.92 -64.67 37.49
C PRO A 49 36.59 -63.91 37.66
N MET A 50 36.31 -63.40 38.86
CA MET A 50 35.10 -62.61 39.15
C MET A 50 35.28 -61.12 38.80
N VAL A 51 36.49 -60.58 38.98
CA VAL A 51 36.78 -59.16 38.81
C VAL A 51 37.06 -58.78 37.36
N LEU A 52 37.67 -59.67 36.59
CA LEU A 52 38.02 -59.41 35.19
C LEU A 52 36.81 -59.08 34.29
N PRO A 53 35.67 -59.79 34.35
CA PRO A 53 34.47 -59.42 33.60
C PRO A 53 33.87 -58.08 34.03
N ALA A 54 33.96 -57.72 35.32
CA ALA A 54 33.43 -56.46 35.85
C ALA A 54 34.14 -55.23 35.25
N LEU A 55 35.39 -55.41 34.80
CA LEU A 55 36.17 -54.35 34.17
C LEU A 55 35.61 -53.89 32.81
N VAL A 56 34.70 -54.67 32.21
CA VAL A 56 33.98 -54.28 30.97
C VAL A 56 33.07 -53.08 31.18
N LEU A 57 32.64 -52.81 32.41
CA LEU A 57 31.78 -51.67 32.72
C LEU A 57 32.45 -50.33 32.41
N PHE A 58 33.77 -50.21 32.60
CA PHE A 58 34.50 -48.95 32.40
C PHE A 58 34.50 -48.48 30.94
N PRO A 59 34.95 -49.30 29.95
CA PRO A 59 34.88 -48.89 28.55
C PRO A 59 33.44 -48.78 28.03
N LEU A 60 32.48 -49.53 28.59
CA LEU A 60 31.06 -49.39 28.26
C LEU A 60 30.53 -48.01 28.66
N LEU A 61 30.82 -47.55 29.88
CA LEU A 61 30.41 -46.23 30.37
C LEU A 61 31.07 -45.11 29.54
N LEU A 62 32.38 -45.21 29.29
CA LEU A 62 33.10 -44.24 28.47
C LEU A 62 32.55 -44.17 27.04
N GLY A 63 32.24 -45.33 26.43
CA GLY A 63 31.61 -45.39 25.10
C GLY A 63 30.23 -44.74 25.07
N LEU A 64 29.36 -45.05 26.04
CA LEU A 64 28.00 -44.52 26.07
C LEU A 64 27.94 -43.01 26.35
N GLN A 65 28.84 -42.50 27.18
CA GLN A 65 28.88 -41.09 27.56
C GLN A 65 29.52 -40.23 26.46
N TYR A 66 30.70 -40.65 26.00
CA TYR A 66 31.60 -39.80 25.19
C TYR A 66 31.75 -40.26 23.73
N GLY A 67 31.20 -41.41 23.34
CA GLY A 67 31.20 -41.89 21.95
C GLY A 67 32.31 -42.90 21.64
N PHE A 68 32.47 -43.23 20.36
CA PHE A 68 33.35 -44.30 19.90
C PHE A 68 34.83 -44.12 20.27
N LEU A 69 35.35 -42.89 20.13
CA LEU A 69 36.76 -42.61 20.36
C LEU A 69 37.14 -42.74 21.84
N ALA A 70 36.27 -42.30 22.75
CA ALA A 70 36.49 -42.45 24.19
C ALA A 70 36.34 -43.91 24.66
N GLY A 71 35.36 -44.65 24.13
CA GLY A 71 35.19 -46.07 24.39
C GLY A 71 36.40 -46.89 23.92
N THR A 72 36.91 -46.64 22.72
CA THR A 72 38.12 -47.30 22.19
C THR A 72 39.38 -46.97 22.98
N CYS A 73 39.61 -45.70 23.31
CA CYS A 73 40.74 -45.28 24.15
C CYS A 73 40.66 -45.92 25.55
N GLY A 74 39.49 -45.93 26.18
CA GLY A 74 39.27 -46.56 27.49
C GLY A 74 39.53 -48.07 27.46
N SER A 75 39.04 -48.77 26.44
CA SER A 75 39.31 -50.21 26.25
C SER A 75 40.80 -50.48 26.02
N LEU A 76 41.45 -49.68 25.17
CA LEU A 76 42.88 -49.83 24.88
C LEU A 76 43.74 -49.57 26.12
N LEU A 77 43.43 -48.54 26.89
CA LEU A 77 44.13 -48.22 28.14
C LEU A 77 43.97 -49.37 29.15
N THR A 78 42.76 -49.91 29.27
CA THR A 78 42.50 -51.07 30.16
C THR A 78 43.29 -52.31 29.72
N VAL A 79 43.41 -52.55 28.41
CA VAL A 79 44.24 -53.63 27.85
C VAL A 79 45.74 -53.39 28.08
N LEU A 80 46.21 -52.14 27.99
CA LEU A 80 47.59 -51.78 28.35
C LEU A 80 47.87 -52.02 29.84
N VAL A 81 46.88 -51.76 30.71
CA VAL A 81 46.97 -52.08 32.14
C VAL A 81 47.11 -53.59 32.35
N PHE A 82 46.37 -54.43 31.60
CA PHE A 82 46.56 -55.88 31.64
C PHE A 82 47.98 -56.29 31.24
N ALA A 83 48.53 -55.70 30.18
CA ALA A 83 49.89 -55.98 29.72
C ALA A 83 50.95 -55.54 30.75
N GLY A 84 50.79 -54.35 31.34
CA GLY A 84 51.68 -53.84 32.39
C GLY A 84 51.65 -54.69 33.66
N MET A 85 50.48 -55.12 34.11
CA MET A 85 50.35 -56.00 35.28
C MET A 85 50.92 -57.40 35.02
N ALA A 86 50.78 -57.93 33.80
CA ALA A 86 51.39 -59.20 33.42
C ALA A 86 52.93 -59.15 33.49
N TYR A 87 53.54 -58.00 33.16
CA TYR A 87 54.99 -57.78 33.27
C TYR A 87 55.46 -57.57 34.73
N LEU A 88 54.71 -56.79 35.52
CA LEU A 88 55.09 -56.43 36.91
C LEU A 88 54.86 -57.56 37.92
N LYS A 89 53.85 -58.42 37.72
CA LYS A 89 53.53 -59.56 38.60
C LYS A 89 53.41 -60.86 37.77
N PRO A 90 54.54 -61.45 37.33
CA PRO A 90 54.53 -62.71 36.59
C PRO A 90 53.93 -63.82 37.48
N GLY A 91 52.73 -64.28 37.13
CA GLY A 91 51.97 -65.29 37.88
C GLY A 91 50.56 -64.86 38.33
N LEU A 92 50.23 -63.55 38.31
CA LEU A 92 48.89 -63.08 38.68
C LEU A 92 47.84 -63.37 37.58
N LEU A 93 48.22 -63.15 36.31
CA LEU A 93 47.33 -63.32 35.16
C LEU A 93 47.55 -64.65 34.43
N GLY A 94 48.57 -65.44 34.77
CA GLY A 94 48.88 -66.73 34.15
C GLY A 94 49.18 -66.61 32.65
N GLU A 95 48.15 -66.75 31.82
CA GLU A 95 48.18 -66.44 30.38
C GLU A 95 47.46 -65.11 30.12
N PHE A 96 48.00 -64.28 29.23
CA PHE A 96 47.37 -63.00 28.88
C PHE A 96 45.91 -63.23 28.44
N PRO A 97 44.90 -62.59 29.06
CA PRO A 97 43.49 -62.88 28.82
C PRO A 97 43.00 -62.27 27.49
N LYS A 98 43.40 -62.89 26.38
CA LYS A 98 43.11 -62.44 25.00
C LYS A 98 41.61 -62.29 24.74
N THR A 99 40.79 -63.23 25.23
CA THR A 99 39.33 -63.22 25.05
C THR A 99 38.67 -62.01 25.70
N GLN A 100 39.14 -61.60 26.88
CA GLN A 100 38.60 -60.44 27.59
C GLN A 100 39.08 -59.13 26.98
N ALA A 101 40.32 -59.06 26.49
CA ALA A 101 40.82 -57.89 25.76
C ALA A 101 39.97 -57.60 24.50
N ILE A 102 39.60 -58.65 23.75
CA ILE A 102 38.70 -58.52 22.60
C ILE A 102 37.30 -58.08 23.05
N GLY A 103 36.78 -58.67 24.14
CA GLY A 103 35.47 -58.27 24.71
C GLY A 103 35.42 -56.80 25.14
N LEU A 104 36.48 -56.30 25.79
CA LEU A 104 36.60 -54.90 26.20
C LEU A 104 36.56 -53.96 24.99
N LEU A 105 37.28 -54.29 23.92
CA LEU A 105 37.28 -53.50 22.68
C LEU A 105 35.91 -53.51 22.01
N LEU A 106 35.30 -54.69 21.81
CA LEU A 106 33.99 -54.81 21.15
C LEU A 106 32.88 -54.07 21.90
N VAL A 107 32.86 -54.16 23.24
CA VAL A 107 31.84 -53.50 24.05
C VAL A 107 32.03 -51.98 24.05
N GLY A 108 33.26 -51.49 24.26
CA GLY A 108 33.54 -50.05 24.22
C GLY A 108 33.27 -49.43 22.85
N MET A 109 33.69 -50.11 21.78
CA MET A 109 33.43 -49.71 20.40
C MET A 109 31.94 -49.73 20.07
N GLY A 110 31.24 -50.83 20.40
CA GLY A 110 29.83 -51.01 20.07
C GLY A 110 28.94 -49.98 20.78
N ALA A 111 29.15 -49.78 22.08
CA ALA A 111 28.43 -48.77 22.85
C ALA A 111 28.70 -47.35 22.32
N GLY A 112 29.96 -47.05 22.02
CA GLY A 112 30.35 -45.76 21.46
C GLY A 112 29.80 -45.49 20.07
N GLN A 113 29.80 -46.48 19.18
CA GLN A 113 29.23 -46.35 17.84
C GLN A 113 27.71 -46.12 17.91
N ALA A 114 27.00 -46.84 18.78
CA ALA A 114 25.57 -46.64 18.99
C ALA A 114 25.27 -45.22 19.48
N ARG A 115 26.08 -44.71 20.42
CA ARG A 115 26.00 -43.33 20.92
C ARG A 115 26.21 -42.31 19.81
N ASP A 116 27.21 -42.50 18.95
CA ASP A 116 27.52 -41.58 17.85
C ASP A 116 26.40 -41.54 16.80
N ILE A 117 25.83 -42.70 16.44
CA ILE A 117 24.68 -42.79 15.55
C ILE A 117 23.48 -42.07 16.16
N TRP A 118 23.21 -42.29 17.45
CA TRP A 118 22.11 -41.62 18.13
C TRP A 118 22.29 -40.10 18.15
N ASN A 119 23.48 -39.62 18.50
CA ASN A 119 23.81 -38.20 18.49
C ASN A 119 23.69 -37.58 17.09
N ALA A 120 24.12 -38.30 16.05
CA ALA A 120 23.94 -37.83 14.67
C ALA A 120 22.47 -37.70 14.29
N ARG A 121 21.62 -38.66 14.71
CA ARG A 121 20.16 -38.60 14.49
C ARG A 121 19.52 -37.44 15.25
N VAL A 122 19.88 -37.25 16.53
CA VAL A 122 19.37 -36.15 17.35
C VAL A 122 19.73 -34.80 16.73
N ARG A 123 21.00 -34.60 16.34
CA ARG A 123 21.42 -33.37 15.65
C ARG A 123 20.63 -33.14 14.37
N LYS A 124 20.42 -34.17 13.57
CA LYS A 124 19.64 -34.06 12.33
C LYS A 124 18.19 -33.65 12.58
N LEU A 125 17.54 -34.22 13.61
CA LEU A 125 16.18 -33.86 13.99
C LEU A 125 16.10 -32.42 14.49
N ASP A 126 17.08 -31.96 15.25
CA ASP A 126 17.15 -30.60 15.75
C ASP A 126 17.30 -29.58 14.62
N TYR A 127 18.19 -29.86 13.66
CA TYR A 127 18.33 -29.06 12.43
C TYR A 127 17.01 -28.98 11.62
N LEU A 128 16.30 -30.10 11.47
CA LEU A 128 15.02 -30.12 10.76
C LEU A 128 13.95 -29.32 11.50
N CYS A 129 13.88 -29.45 12.83
CA CYS A 129 12.95 -28.69 13.67
C CYS A 129 13.19 -27.18 13.51
N HIS A 130 14.44 -26.74 13.67
CA HIS A 130 14.82 -25.34 13.46
C HIS A 130 14.49 -24.85 12.05
N TYR A 131 14.79 -25.64 11.01
CA TYR A 131 14.44 -25.30 9.63
C TYR A 131 12.92 -25.12 9.43
N HIS A 132 12.11 -26.04 9.98
CA HIS A 132 10.67 -25.94 9.90
C HIS A 132 10.13 -24.71 10.65
N GLN A 133 10.67 -24.40 11.82
CA GLN A 133 10.29 -23.24 12.60
C GLN A 133 10.57 -21.93 11.83
N THR A 134 11.77 -21.79 11.25
CA THR A 134 12.10 -20.62 10.41
C THR A 134 11.18 -20.51 9.19
N ARG A 135 10.82 -21.64 8.56
CA ARG A 135 9.87 -21.65 7.44
C ARG A 135 8.46 -21.21 7.86
N LEU A 136 7.98 -21.68 9.00
CA LEU A 136 6.69 -21.27 9.58
C LEU A 136 6.67 -19.75 9.83
N GLU A 137 7.72 -19.19 10.44
CA GLU A 137 7.81 -17.74 10.69
C GLU A 137 7.76 -16.91 9.40
N GLN A 138 8.45 -17.37 8.35
CA GLN A 138 8.39 -16.74 7.02
C GLN A 138 6.98 -16.79 6.43
N PHE A 139 6.31 -17.95 6.50
CA PHE A 139 4.93 -18.09 6.01
C PHE A 139 3.94 -17.25 6.82
N THR A 140 4.05 -17.21 8.15
CA THR A 140 3.20 -16.40 9.01
C THR A 140 3.35 -14.92 8.69
N SER A 141 4.60 -14.45 8.53
CA SER A 141 4.85 -13.05 8.18
C SER A 141 4.28 -12.68 6.82
N ALA A 142 4.45 -13.56 5.81
CA ALA A 142 3.88 -13.37 4.48
C ALA A 142 2.35 -13.37 4.49
N TYR A 143 1.73 -14.28 5.25
CA TYR A 143 0.28 -14.35 5.39
C TYR A 143 -0.30 -13.12 6.10
N GLN A 144 0.33 -12.66 7.18
CA GLN A 144 -0.07 -11.44 7.89
C GLN A 144 0.01 -10.21 6.97
N LEU A 145 1.08 -10.09 6.18
CA LEU A 145 1.23 -9.04 5.17
C LEU A 145 0.08 -9.07 4.16
N LEU A 146 -0.23 -10.26 3.63
CA LEU A 146 -1.29 -10.44 2.64
C LEU A 146 -2.68 -10.13 3.21
N GLN A 147 -2.95 -10.56 4.44
CA GLN A 147 -4.21 -10.32 5.13
C GLN A 147 -4.41 -8.82 5.43
N VAL A 148 -3.34 -8.12 5.83
CA VAL A 148 -3.39 -6.66 6.02
C VAL A 148 -3.58 -5.96 4.69
N SER A 149 -2.90 -6.37 3.61
CA SER A 149 -3.12 -5.76 2.30
C SER A 149 -4.53 -6.00 1.78
N HIS A 150 -5.09 -7.20 1.97
CA HIS A 150 -6.43 -7.53 1.49
C HIS A 150 -7.51 -6.79 2.28
N SER A 151 -7.41 -6.74 3.60
CA SER A 151 -8.34 -5.96 4.44
C SER A 151 -8.26 -4.46 4.18
N GLN A 152 -7.09 -3.93 3.81
CA GLN A 152 -6.98 -2.54 3.37
C GLN A 152 -7.55 -2.31 1.97
N LEU A 153 -7.40 -3.27 1.04
CA LEU A 153 -8.02 -3.20 -0.28
C LEU A 153 -9.55 -3.28 -0.17
N GLU A 154 -10.07 -4.14 0.69
CA GLU A 154 -11.49 -4.31 0.99
C GLU A 154 -12.09 -3.04 1.62
N ARG A 155 -11.39 -2.45 2.61
CA ARG A 155 -11.79 -1.16 3.22
C ARG A 155 -11.76 0.00 2.21
N ARG A 156 -10.89 -0.04 1.20
CA ARG A 156 -10.77 1.00 0.17
C ARG A 156 -11.80 0.81 -0.95
N MET A 157 -12.09 -0.42 -1.37
CA MET A 157 -13.19 -0.71 -2.30
C MET A 157 -14.54 -0.24 -1.72
N ALA A 158 -14.73 -0.33 -0.41
CA ALA A 158 -15.92 0.21 0.26
C ALA A 158 -15.88 1.76 0.47
N GLY A 159 -14.72 2.40 0.33
CA GLY A 159 -14.50 3.81 0.71
C GLY A 159 -14.17 4.78 -0.43
N GLY A 160 -13.85 4.31 -1.64
CA GLY A 160 -13.39 5.16 -2.75
C GLY A 160 -14.35 6.28 -3.13
N THR A 161 -15.66 6.04 -3.12
CA THR A 161 -16.70 7.06 -3.40
C THR A 161 -16.84 8.10 -2.28
N ASN A 162 -16.67 7.68 -1.02
CA ASN A 162 -16.68 8.61 0.12
C ASN A 162 -15.43 9.50 0.16
N ASN A 163 -14.26 8.96 -0.25
CA ASN A 163 -13.01 9.72 -0.27
C ASN A 163 -13.05 10.85 -1.33
N LEU A 164 -13.58 10.55 -2.53
CA LEU A 164 -13.75 11.56 -3.58
C LEU A 164 -14.65 12.71 -3.11
N ARG A 165 -15.80 12.39 -2.52
CA ARG A 165 -16.73 13.41 -2.03
C ARG A 165 -16.11 14.27 -0.93
N ALA A 166 -15.39 13.66 0.01
CA ALA A 166 -14.72 14.41 1.09
C ALA A 166 -13.61 15.34 0.55
N ALA A 167 -12.86 14.90 -0.46
CA ALA A 167 -11.84 15.73 -1.11
C ALA A 167 -12.45 16.92 -1.86
N LEU A 168 -13.56 16.71 -2.56
CA LEU A 168 -14.30 17.77 -3.26
C LEU A 168 -14.98 18.76 -2.29
N ASP A 169 -15.63 18.26 -1.23
CA ASP A 169 -16.22 19.11 -0.18
C ASP A 169 -15.15 20.02 0.45
N ARG A 170 -13.92 19.52 0.66
CA ARG A 170 -12.79 20.31 1.18
C ARG A 170 -12.32 21.38 0.19
N LEU A 171 -12.33 21.08 -1.11
CA LEU A 171 -11.99 22.03 -2.16
C LEU A 171 -12.94 23.23 -2.14
N GLU A 172 -14.23 22.98 -1.93
CA GLU A 172 -15.26 24.01 -2.03
C GLU A 172 -15.40 24.89 -0.79
N LEU A 173 -15.18 24.33 0.40
CA LEU A 173 -15.19 25.09 1.66
C LEU A 173 -14.23 26.28 1.66
N ARG A 174 -13.22 26.26 0.77
CA ARG A 174 -12.17 27.28 0.66
C ARG A 174 -12.22 28.12 -0.61
N ASP A 175 -13.10 27.82 -1.57
CA ASP A 175 -13.23 28.58 -2.81
C ASP A 175 -13.57 30.08 -2.62
N PRO A 176 -14.38 30.51 -1.62
CA PRO A 176 -14.77 31.93 -1.52
C PRO A 176 -13.73 32.87 -0.86
N VAL A 177 -12.51 32.42 -0.54
CA VAL A 177 -11.57 33.18 0.32
C VAL A 177 -10.32 33.74 -0.42
N PHE A 178 -10.08 33.38 -1.67
CA PHE A 178 -8.83 33.75 -2.34
C PHE A 178 -9.00 35.00 -3.22
N ASP A 179 -8.30 36.07 -2.82
CA ASP A 179 -8.27 37.38 -3.47
C ASP A 179 -7.81 37.29 -4.93
N VAL A 180 -8.51 38.00 -5.82
CA VAL A 180 -8.38 37.85 -7.28
C VAL A 180 -7.18 38.66 -7.78
N THR A 181 -5.98 38.08 -7.75
CA THR A 181 -4.87 38.57 -8.58
C THR A 181 -5.00 37.99 -10.00
N ARG A 182 -5.45 38.84 -10.93
CA ARG A 182 -5.83 38.46 -12.32
C ARG A 182 -4.70 37.88 -13.19
N ASP A 183 -3.44 38.01 -12.79
CA ASP A 183 -2.30 37.66 -13.64
C ASP A 183 -1.71 36.25 -13.40
N GLU A 184 -2.07 35.56 -12.31
CA GLU A 184 -1.56 34.21 -12.01
C GLU A 184 -2.69 33.30 -11.47
N PRO A 185 -3.35 32.48 -12.32
CA PRO A 185 -4.51 31.68 -11.92
C PRO A 185 -4.21 30.65 -10.82
N LEU A 186 -2.97 30.16 -10.72
CA LEU A 186 -2.53 29.25 -9.65
C LEU A 186 -1.80 29.96 -8.50
N GLY A 187 -1.53 31.27 -8.63
CA GLY A 187 -0.84 32.06 -7.62
C GLY A 187 -1.60 32.05 -6.29
N GLY A 188 -0.93 31.64 -5.20
CA GLY A 188 -1.49 31.65 -3.85
C GLY A 188 -2.39 30.47 -3.46
N ILE A 189 -2.88 29.67 -4.41
CA ILE A 189 -3.70 28.47 -4.14
C ILE A 189 -3.03 27.14 -4.48
N GLY A 190 -1.93 27.16 -5.25
CA GLY A 190 -1.26 25.96 -5.75
C GLY A 190 -0.84 24.97 -4.65
N GLU A 191 -0.33 25.45 -3.52
CA GLU A 191 0.07 24.58 -2.39
C GLU A 191 -1.10 23.80 -1.82
N TRP A 192 -2.22 24.47 -1.61
CA TRP A 192 -3.43 23.85 -1.06
C TRP A 192 -4.08 22.89 -2.06
N LEU A 193 -4.11 23.24 -3.35
CA LEU A 193 -4.58 22.32 -4.40
C LEU A 193 -3.75 21.03 -4.43
N LEU A 194 -2.43 21.18 -4.34
CA LEU A 194 -1.51 20.04 -4.30
C LEU A 194 -1.71 19.22 -3.02
N GLU A 195 -1.94 19.86 -1.86
CA GLU A 195 -2.20 19.19 -0.59
C GLU A 195 -3.44 18.28 -0.66
N ILE A 196 -4.52 18.73 -1.30
CA ILE A 196 -5.73 17.90 -1.50
C ILE A 196 -5.41 16.68 -2.36
N MET A 197 -4.65 16.85 -3.45
CA MET A 197 -4.26 15.71 -4.29
C MET A 197 -3.30 14.75 -3.57
N VAL A 198 -2.41 15.28 -2.72
CA VAL A 198 -1.48 14.51 -1.90
C VAL A 198 -2.25 13.63 -0.91
N GLU A 199 -3.24 14.18 -0.22
CA GLU A 199 -4.06 13.41 0.71
C GLU A 199 -4.94 12.38 -0.01
N ALA A 200 -5.59 12.78 -1.10
CA ALA A 200 -6.47 11.90 -1.86
C ALA A 200 -5.74 10.73 -2.52
N GLY A 201 -4.55 10.99 -3.10
CA GLY A 201 -3.73 9.98 -3.78
C GLY A 201 -2.69 9.30 -2.89
N ASN A 202 -2.52 9.75 -1.64
CA ASN A 202 -1.42 9.37 -0.74
C ASN A 202 -0.05 9.53 -1.43
N LEU A 203 0.19 10.73 -1.97
CA LEU A 203 1.39 11.05 -2.74
C LEU A 203 2.55 11.42 -1.80
N HIS A 204 3.76 10.98 -2.10
CA HIS A 204 4.95 11.32 -1.31
C HIS A 204 5.78 12.43 -1.96
N ILE A 205 5.95 12.35 -3.28
CA ILE A 205 6.69 13.35 -4.05
C ILE A 205 5.84 13.75 -5.25
N ALA A 206 5.43 15.02 -5.28
CA ALA A 206 4.61 15.57 -6.35
C ALA A 206 4.92 17.06 -6.53
N ALA A 207 4.76 17.57 -7.75
CA ALA A 207 4.93 18.98 -8.07
C ALA A 207 3.82 19.47 -8.99
N LEU A 208 3.34 20.68 -8.72
CA LEU A 208 2.31 21.37 -9.49
C LEU A 208 2.95 22.46 -10.35
N TYR A 209 2.70 22.41 -11.64
CA TYR A 209 3.20 23.33 -12.64
C TYR A 209 2.03 24.12 -13.24
N GLU A 210 2.23 25.42 -13.44
CA GLU A 210 1.25 26.29 -14.10
C GLU A 210 1.43 26.24 -15.63
N MET A 211 0.32 26.36 -16.35
CA MET A 211 0.33 26.52 -17.80
C MET A 211 0.04 27.96 -18.16
N ASN A 212 0.84 28.55 -19.05
CA ASN A 212 0.54 29.90 -19.54
C ASN A 212 -0.64 29.87 -20.53
N GLY A 213 -1.22 31.04 -20.84
CA GLY A 213 -2.32 31.17 -21.82
C GLY A 213 -2.00 30.75 -23.26
N LYS A 214 -0.74 30.34 -23.55
CA LYS A 214 -0.32 29.78 -24.84
C LYS A 214 -0.12 28.26 -24.79
N GLY A 215 -0.46 27.60 -23.67
CA GLY A 215 -0.35 26.15 -23.50
C GLY A 215 1.07 25.65 -23.17
N ILE A 216 1.98 26.54 -22.73
CA ILE A 216 3.37 26.20 -22.40
C ILE A 216 3.49 26.08 -20.88
N LEU A 217 4.14 25.00 -20.42
CA LEU A 217 4.41 24.74 -19.01
C LEU A 217 5.42 25.75 -18.45
N ARG A 218 5.08 26.39 -17.34
CA ARG A 218 5.95 27.34 -16.62
C ARG A 218 6.81 26.58 -15.60
N LEU A 219 8.12 26.82 -15.63
CA LEU A 219 9.10 26.30 -14.68
C LEU A 219 9.69 27.51 -13.91
N PRO A 220 9.97 27.39 -12.60
CA PRO A 220 9.84 26.19 -11.74
C PRO A 220 8.38 25.90 -11.31
N SER A 221 8.16 24.78 -10.63
CA SER A 221 6.84 24.41 -10.08
C SER A 221 6.27 25.49 -9.15
N VAL A 222 4.96 25.72 -9.21
CA VAL A 222 4.23 26.65 -8.33
C VAL A 222 4.08 26.08 -6.92
N ALA A 223 3.95 24.77 -6.79
CA ALA A 223 3.92 24.09 -5.50
C ALA A 223 4.60 22.72 -5.59
N MET A 224 5.17 22.26 -4.48
CA MET A 224 5.87 20.99 -4.40
C MET A 224 5.68 20.33 -3.04
N VAL A 225 5.54 19.01 -3.04
CA VAL A 225 5.62 18.16 -1.85
C VAL A 225 6.75 17.15 -2.06
N GLY A 226 7.60 17.00 -1.03
CA GLY A 226 8.82 16.21 -1.11
C GLY A 226 9.94 16.92 -1.89
N LYS A 227 10.93 16.15 -2.37
CA LYS A 227 12.02 16.65 -3.22
C LYS A 227 11.79 16.25 -4.67
N ALA A 228 10.84 16.92 -5.33
CA ALA A 228 10.61 16.70 -6.76
C ALA A 228 11.71 17.38 -7.59
N THR A 229 12.10 16.74 -8.69
CA THR A 229 12.96 17.36 -9.71
C THR A 229 12.06 17.99 -10.78
N ASP A 230 12.49 19.09 -11.40
CA ASP A 230 11.70 19.74 -12.45
C ASP A 230 11.29 18.76 -13.55
N LEU A 231 10.03 18.83 -13.97
CA LEU A 231 9.47 17.99 -15.01
C LEU A 231 10.08 18.35 -16.37
N SER A 232 10.64 17.35 -17.05
CA SER A 232 11.19 17.52 -18.39
C SER A 232 10.08 17.80 -19.40
N LEU A 233 10.28 18.83 -20.23
CA LEU A 233 9.35 19.18 -21.32
C LEU A 233 9.25 18.08 -22.39
N PHE A 234 10.24 17.18 -22.45
CA PHE A 234 10.27 16.05 -23.39
C PHE A 234 9.75 14.74 -22.78
N ASN A 235 9.21 14.78 -21.56
CA ASN A 235 8.68 13.60 -20.90
C ASN A 235 7.52 12.99 -21.72
N PRO A 236 7.53 11.68 -22.01
CA PRO A 236 6.50 11.05 -22.84
C PRO A 236 5.11 11.07 -22.19
N LEU A 237 5.03 10.96 -20.85
CA LEU A 237 3.76 11.03 -20.12
C LEU A 237 3.18 12.44 -20.16
N LEU A 238 4.03 13.47 -20.06
CA LEU A 238 3.62 14.86 -20.21
C LEU A 238 3.04 15.10 -21.61
N ARG A 239 3.76 14.67 -22.66
CA ARG A 239 3.31 14.81 -24.04
C ARG A 239 1.96 14.14 -24.28
N GLU A 240 1.79 12.93 -23.78
CA GLU A 240 0.54 12.18 -23.93
C GLU A 240 -0.61 12.79 -23.11
N THR A 241 -0.32 13.30 -21.92
CA THR A 241 -1.31 14.01 -21.08
C THR A 241 -1.79 15.28 -21.76
N LEU A 242 -0.88 16.06 -22.34
CA LEU A 242 -1.21 17.26 -23.12
C LEU A 242 -2.03 16.93 -24.36
N ARG A 243 -1.72 15.81 -25.03
CA ARG A 243 -2.44 15.35 -26.23
C ARG A 243 -3.86 14.88 -25.93
N THR A 244 -4.03 14.15 -24.83
CA THR A 244 -5.31 13.48 -24.49
C THR A 244 -6.19 14.27 -23.53
N GLY A 245 -5.62 15.25 -22.82
CA GLY A 245 -6.32 15.95 -21.72
C GLY A 245 -6.73 15.02 -20.58
N SER A 246 -6.08 13.85 -20.46
CA SER A 246 -6.41 12.81 -19.49
C SER A 246 -5.14 12.40 -18.72
N LEU A 247 -5.33 11.93 -17.48
CA LEU A 247 -4.20 11.44 -16.67
C LEU A 247 -3.48 10.32 -17.40
N THR A 248 -2.16 10.44 -17.51
CA THR A 248 -1.29 9.41 -18.09
C THR A 248 -0.34 8.87 -17.02
N SER A 249 -0.27 7.55 -16.87
CA SER A 249 0.60 6.88 -15.91
C SER A 249 1.46 5.80 -16.57
N VAL A 250 2.58 5.46 -15.94
CA VAL A 250 3.43 4.35 -16.38
C VAL A 250 2.72 3.03 -16.05
N HIS A 251 2.49 2.21 -17.07
CA HIS A 251 2.09 0.81 -16.86
C HIS A 251 3.30 -0.01 -16.41
N ALA A 252 3.12 -0.87 -15.41
CA ALA A 252 4.17 -1.67 -14.74
C ALA A 252 5.04 -2.57 -15.66
N ASN A 253 4.73 -2.66 -16.96
CA ASN A 253 5.44 -3.49 -17.93
C ASN A 253 6.41 -2.73 -18.85
N ASN A 254 6.54 -1.41 -18.72
CA ASN A 254 7.42 -0.62 -19.59
C ASN A 254 8.76 -0.34 -18.90
N GLU A 255 9.79 -1.09 -19.25
CA GLU A 255 11.18 -0.94 -18.76
C GLU A 255 11.89 0.34 -19.25
N ALA A 256 11.19 1.22 -19.98
CA ALA A 256 11.76 2.37 -20.63
C ALA A 256 11.10 3.68 -20.18
N VAL A 257 11.38 4.16 -18.97
CA VAL A 257 11.17 5.57 -18.63
C VAL A 257 12.37 6.08 -17.83
N HIS A 258 13.16 6.95 -18.46
CA HIS A 258 14.41 7.52 -17.95
C HIS A 258 14.22 8.66 -16.93
N GLU A 259 13.00 8.85 -16.42
CA GLU A 259 12.66 9.92 -15.48
C GLU A 259 11.72 9.35 -14.42
N HIS A 260 11.98 9.65 -13.14
CA HIS A 260 11.26 9.10 -11.98
C HIS A 260 9.83 9.68 -11.85
N VAL A 261 9.04 9.70 -12.92
CA VAL A 261 7.65 10.20 -12.94
C VAL A 261 6.72 9.01 -13.13
N ILE A 262 5.81 8.81 -12.17
CA ILE A 262 4.84 7.71 -12.12
C ILE A 262 3.59 8.06 -12.92
N ALA A 263 3.10 9.30 -12.77
CA ALA A 263 1.89 9.77 -13.42
C ALA A 263 1.90 11.29 -13.59
N VAL A 264 1.14 11.75 -14.58
CA VAL A 264 0.95 13.17 -14.89
C VAL A 264 -0.55 13.44 -14.93
N VAL A 265 -1.01 14.39 -14.13
CA VAL A 265 -2.44 14.73 -13.98
C VAL A 265 -2.70 16.14 -14.54
N PRO A 266 -3.56 16.29 -15.55
CA PRO A 266 -3.91 17.61 -16.06
C PRO A 266 -4.99 18.27 -15.20
N LEU A 267 -4.81 19.56 -14.92
CA LEU A 267 -5.85 20.42 -14.36
C LEU A 267 -6.62 21.05 -15.52
N ILE A 268 -7.62 20.33 -16.02
CA ILE A 268 -8.34 20.66 -17.26
C ILE A 268 -9.77 21.12 -16.96
N ASP A 269 -10.18 22.23 -17.55
CA ASP A 269 -11.55 22.74 -17.41
C ASP A 269 -12.54 22.06 -18.38
N ALA A 270 -13.84 22.35 -18.21
CA ALA A 270 -14.90 21.85 -19.07
C ALA A 270 -14.79 22.29 -20.54
N ALA A 271 -14.09 23.38 -20.84
CA ALA A 271 -13.84 23.83 -22.20
C ALA A 271 -12.61 23.15 -22.84
N GLY A 272 -11.90 22.30 -22.08
CA GLY A 272 -10.72 21.57 -22.54
C GLY A 272 -9.42 22.35 -22.40
N HIS A 273 -9.41 23.51 -21.74
CA HIS A 273 -8.18 24.24 -21.45
C HIS A 273 -7.47 23.65 -20.24
N ILE A 274 -6.17 23.40 -20.39
CA ILE A 274 -5.32 22.92 -19.31
C ILE A 274 -4.72 24.14 -18.60
N HIS A 275 -5.07 24.32 -17.33
CA HIS A 275 -4.60 25.42 -16.48
C HIS A 275 -3.28 25.08 -15.79
N GLY A 276 -3.02 23.80 -15.56
CA GLY A 276 -1.81 23.34 -14.90
C GLY A 276 -1.66 21.82 -14.97
N ILE A 277 -0.53 21.33 -14.46
CA ILE A 277 -0.18 19.91 -14.48
C ILE A 277 0.42 19.51 -13.15
N VAL A 278 -0.01 18.38 -12.60
CA VAL A 278 0.62 17.75 -11.45
C VAL A 278 1.48 16.58 -11.93
N GLY A 279 2.79 16.68 -11.72
CA GLY A 279 3.73 15.57 -11.89
C GLY A 279 3.88 14.79 -10.59
N ILE A 280 3.67 13.47 -10.64
CA ILE A 280 3.78 12.56 -9.50
C ILE A 280 5.06 11.74 -9.66
N TYR A 281 5.95 11.79 -8.67
CA TYR A 281 7.27 11.17 -8.72
C TYR A 281 7.40 9.98 -7.75
N ASP A 282 6.70 10.03 -6.62
CA ASP A 282 6.67 8.94 -5.66
C ASP A 282 5.32 8.83 -4.96
N MET A 283 4.88 7.58 -4.76
CA MET A 283 3.70 7.20 -4.00
C MET A 283 3.85 5.73 -3.57
N PRO A 284 3.23 5.29 -2.45
CA PRO A 284 3.28 3.90 -2.04
C PRO A 284 2.81 2.95 -3.14
N PHE A 285 3.47 1.81 -3.29
CA PHE A 285 3.10 0.78 -4.28
C PHE A 285 1.61 0.40 -4.23
N LEU A 286 1.04 0.34 -3.02
CA LEU A 286 -0.37 0.03 -2.81
C LEU A 286 -1.33 1.09 -3.37
N SER A 287 -0.86 2.33 -3.61
CA SER A 287 -1.64 3.41 -4.22
C SER A 287 -1.52 3.43 -5.75
N ILE A 288 -0.60 2.64 -6.36
CA ILE A 288 -0.40 2.59 -7.80
C ILE A 288 -1.40 1.60 -8.42
N HIS A 289 -2.64 2.05 -8.58
CA HIS A 289 -3.72 1.28 -9.21
C HIS A 289 -4.73 2.20 -9.89
N GLN A 290 -5.55 1.62 -10.75
CA GLN A 290 -6.47 2.36 -11.62
C GLN A 290 -7.39 3.30 -10.85
N ASP A 291 -8.04 2.84 -9.77
CA ASP A 291 -9.00 3.66 -9.00
C ASP A 291 -8.37 4.93 -8.41
N THR A 292 -7.10 4.86 -7.97
CA THR A 292 -6.39 6.05 -7.46
C THR A 292 -6.11 7.05 -8.58
N PHE A 293 -5.75 6.57 -9.76
CA PHE A 293 -5.57 7.44 -10.93
C PHE A 293 -6.90 8.03 -11.42
N GLU A 294 -7.99 7.27 -11.38
CA GLU A 294 -9.32 7.80 -11.70
C GLU A 294 -9.74 8.90 -10.72
N LEU A 295 -9.53 8.67 -9.42
CA LEU A 295 -9.74 9.68 -8.37
C LEU A 295 -8.95 10.96 -8.66
N LEU A 296 -7.65 10.84 -8.90
CA LEU A 296 -6.77 11.98 -9.19
C LEU A 296 -7.16 12.69 -10.49
N GLY A 297 -7.57 11.95 -11.52
CA GLY A 297 -8.04 12.52 -12.79
C GLY A 297 -9.33 13.32 -12.62
N VAL A 298 -10.29 12.81 -11.85
CA VAL A 298 -11.54 13.52 -11.53
C VAL A 298 -11.24 14.77 -10.69
N LEU A 299 -10.36 14.67 -9.70
CA LEU A 299 -9.92 15.83 -8.91
C LEU A 299 -9.25 16.88 -9.78
N GLY A 300 -8.32 16.49 -10.66
CA GLY A 300 -7.63 17.42 -11.56
C GLY A 300 -8.59 18.17 -12.47
N ARG A 301 -9.57 17.46 -13.03
CA ARG A 301 -10.65 18.04 -13.82
C ARG A 301 -11.53 19.01 -13.02
N HIS A 302 -11.87 18.65 -11.79
CA HIS A 302 -12.68 19.54 -10.96
C HIS A 302 -11.92 20.79 -10.51
N ILE A 303 -10.64 20.66 -10.19
CA ILE A 303 -9.74 21.79 -9.92
C ILE A 303 -9.65 22.70 -11.16
N GLY A 304 -9.50 22.14 -12.36
CA GLY A 304 -9.48 22.90 -13.62
C GLY A 304 -10.72 23.77 -13.81
N ASP A 305 -11.90 23.27 -13.44
CA ASP A 305 -13.14 24.04 -13.48
C ASP A 305 -13.13 25.22 -12.51
N ILE A 306 -12.68 25.02 -11.27
CA ILE A 306 -12.56 26.11 -10.30
C ILE A 306 -11.62 27.20 -10.84
N LEU A 307 -10.49 26.79 -11.41
CA LEU A 307 -9.53 27.72 -12.03
C LEU A 307 -10.17 28.50 -13.17
N SER A 308 -10.96 27.85 -14.04
CA SER A 308 -11.67 28.53 -15.13
C SER A 308 -12.66 29.58 -14.63
N ARG A 309 -13.39 29.30 -13.54
CA ARG A 309 -14.40 30.22 -12.97
C ARG A 309 -13.76 31.50 -12.46
N ARG A 310 -12.55 31.42 -11.89
CA ARG A 310 -11.80 32.60 -11.43
C ARG A 310 -11.46 33.58 -12.54
N THR A 311 -11.35 33.09 -13.77
CA THR A 311 -11.06 33.91 -14.94
C THR A 311 -12.30 34.48 -15.64
N ARG A 312 -13.52 34.01 -15.29
CA ARG A 312 -14.78 34.46 -15.91
C ARG A 312 -15.40 35.66 -15.19
N PRO A 313 -16.04 36.61 -15.91
CA PRO A 313 -16.83 37.69 -15.31
C PRO A 313 -18.01 37.15 -14.48
N MET A 314 -18.37 37.86 -13.40
CA MET A 314 -19.41 37.48 -12.40
C MET A 314 -20.84 37.19 -12.95
N GLY A 315 -21.09 37.32 -14.25
CA GLY A 315 -22.40 37.03 -14.89
C GLY A 315 -22.43 35.79 -15.79
N GLU A 316 -21.28 35.24 -16.19
CA GLU A 316 -21.23 34.12 -17.15
C GLU A 316 -21.38 32.75 -16.48
N THR A 317 -21.18 32.67 -15.17
CA THR A 317 -21.23 31.42 -14.40
C THR A 317 -22.65 30.87 -14.26
N GLN A 318 -23.71 31.70 -14.26
CA GLN A 318 -25.11 31.25 -14.18
C GLN A 318 -25.80 31.19 -15.55
N SER A 319 -25.01 30.97 -16.61
CA SER A 319 -25.49 30.94 -18.00
C SER A 319 -25.87 29.52 -18.45
N PRO A 320 -26.76 29.39 -19.46
CA PRO A 320 -27.06 28.09 -20.08
C PRO A 320 -25.82 27.45 -20.70
N PHE A 321 -24.87 28.27 -21.15
CA PHE A 321 -23.62 27.81 -21.75
C PHE A 321 -22.71 27.12 -20.71
N ALA A 322 -22.50 27.75 -19.55
CA ALA A 322 -21.73 27.16 -18.46
C ALA A 322 -22.36 25.85 -17.95
N LEU A 323 -23.69 25.78 -17.88
CA LEU A 323 -24.40 24.55 -17.52
C LEU A 323 -24.21 23.46 -18.58
N ARG A 324 -24.29 23.81 -19.87
CA ARG A 324 -24.07 22.87 -20.99
C ARG A 324 -22.67 22.25 -20.95
N GLU A 325 -21.62 23.07 -20.79
CA GLU A 325 -20.24 22.58 -20.69
C GLU A 325 -20.10 21.59 -19.52
N CYS A 326 -20.63 21.95 -18.35
CA CYS A 326 -20.57 21.10 -17.16
C CYS A 326 -21.37 19.79 -17.35
N LEU A 327 -22.52 19.85 -18.04
CA LEU A 327 -23.36 18.69 -18.34
C LEU A 327 -22.69 17.74 -19.34
N GLN A 328 -22.09 18.25 -20.40
CA GLN A 328 -21.32 17.45 -21.36
C GLN A 328 -20.19 16.67 -20.68
N ARG A 329 -19.52 17.31 -19.72
CA ARG A 329 -18.44 16.69 -18.96
C ARG A 329 -18.93 15.63 -17.99
N ASN A 330 -19.98 15.92 -17.21
CA ASN A 330 -20.57 14.92 -16.30
C ASN A 330 -21.10 13.71 -17.06
N LEU A 331 -21.60 13.88 -18.28
CA LEU A 331 -21.93 12.77 -19.19
C LEU A 331 -20.70 11.96 -19.60
N ALA A 332 -19.60 12.63 -19.95
CA ALA A 332 -18.34 11.95 -20.26
C ALA A 332 -17.78 11.18 -19.04
N ASP A 333 -17.91 11.76 -17.84
CA ASP A 333 -17.53 11.14 -16.56
C ASP A 333 -18.43 9.95 -16.21
N ALA A 334 -19.74 10.08 -16.41
CA ALA A 334 -20.69 8.99 -16.24
C ALA A 334 -20.38 7.83 -17.21
N LYS A 335 -20.00 8.14 -18.46
CA LYS A 335 -19.57 7.16 -19.47
C LYS A 335 -18.30 6.43 -19.05
N ARG A 336 -17.26 7.17 -18.65
CA ARG A 336 -15.91 6.62 -18.38
C ARG A 336 -15.76 5.98 -16.99
N HIS A 337 -16.36 6.58 -15.97
CA HIS A 337 -16.11 6.26 -14.55
C HIS A 337 -17.37 5.82 -13.79
N ALA A 338 -18.51 5.67 -14.47
CA ALA A 338 -19.80 5.28 -13.85
C ALA A 338 -20.23 6.17 -12.67
N LEU A 339 -19.81 7.43 -12.69
CA LEU A 339 -20.15 8.41 -11.66
C LEU A 339 -21.59 8.90 -11.86
N PRO A 340 -22.46 8.83 -10.84
CA PRO A 340 -23.84 9.27 -10.95
C PRO A 340 -23.90 10.80 -10.96
N ALA A 341 -24.84 11.36 -11.72
CA ALA A 341 -25.11 12.78 -11.72
C ALA A 341 -26.60 13.02 -11.99
N ALA A 342 -27.12 14.11 -11.47
CA ALA A 342 -28.53 14.45 -11.56
C ALA A 342 -28.72 15.88 -12.04
N LEU A 343 -29.80 16.12 -12.78
CA LEU A 343 -30.25 17.44 -13.17
C LEU A 343 -31.60 17.69 -12.50
N ILE A 344 -31.75 18.83 -11.82
CA ILE A 344 -32.97 19.23 -11.14
C ILE A 344 -33.40 20.58 -11.71
N ALA A 345 -34.67 20.75 -12.02
CA ALA A 345 -35.23 22.06 -12.34
C ALA A 345 -36.28 22.46 -11.31
N CYS A 346 -36.13 23.66 -10.77
CA CYS A 346 -37.03 24.27 -9.80
C CYS A 346 -37.78 25.41 -10.50
N LYS A 347 -39.08 25.20 -10.78
CA LYS A 347 -39.99 26.19 -11.36
C LYS A 347 -40.74 26.89 -10.22
N ILE A 348 -40.63 28.21 -10.17
CA ILE A 348 -41.23 29.07 -9.14
C ILE A 348 -42.51 29.69 -9.72
N VAL A 349 -43.64 29.14 -9.30
CA VAL A 349 -45.00 29.52 -9.71
C VAL A 349 -45.55 30.65 -8.84
N ASP A 350 -45.09 30.77 -7.59
CA ASP A 350 -45.51 31.84 -6.69
C ASP A 350 -44.79 33.16 -7.01
N ALA A 351 -45.57 34.15 -7.43
CA ALA A 351 -45.09 35.47 -7.78
C ALA A 351 -44.79 36.34 -6.55
N GLU A 352 -45.45 36.11 -5.41
CA GLU A 352 -45.31 36.93 -4.19
C GLU A 352 -43.97 36.68 -3.50
N HIS A 353 -43.55 35.40 -3.39
CA HIS A 353 -42.30 35.01 -2.73
C HIS A 353 -41.15 34.70 -3.70
N ARG A 354 -41.27 35.07 -4.98
CA ARG A 354 -40.33 34.72 -6.04
C ARG A 354 -38.86 35.00 -5.69
N ASP A 355 -38.53 36.21 -5.25
CA ASP A 355 -37.14 36.58 -4.97
C ASP A 355 -36.57 35.79 -3.77
N SER A 356 -37.40 35.55 -2.75
CA SER A 356 -37.03 34.72 -1.60
C SER A 356 -36.80 33.25 -2.01
N LEU A 357 -37.67 32.72 -2.88
CA LEU A 357 -37.57 31.35 -3.41
C LEU A 357 -36.36 31.18 -4.33
N VAL A 358 -36.08 32.17 -5.18
CA VAL A 358 -34.90 32.19 -6.05
C VAL A 358 -33.63 32.21 -5.20
N ASN A 359 -33.55 33.10 -4.21
CA ASN A 359 -32.40 33.18 -3.31
C ASN A 359 -32.22 31.91 -2.49
N HIS A 360 -33.31 31.31 -1.99
CA HIS A 360 -33.27 30.02 -1.29
C HIS A 360 -32.71 28.90 -2.17
N CYS A 361 -33.22 28.80 -3.40
CA CYS A 361 -32.72 27.84 -4.37
C CYS A 361 -31.28 28.13 -4.76
N CYS A 362 -30.83 29.37 -4.89
CA CYS A 362 -29.43 29.66 -5.23
C CYS A 362 -28.48 29.37 -4.06
N ASN A 363 -28.88 29.68 -2.83
CA ASN A 363 -28.07 29.49 -1.62
C ASN A 363 -28.00 28.03 -1.17
N SER A 364 -28.97 27.19 -1.57
CA SER A 364 -28.96 25.76 -1.27
C SER A 364 -28.01 24.95 -2.18
N SER A 365 -27.40 25.59 -3.18
CA SER A 365 -26.35 24.99 -4.01
C SER A 365 -25.16 24.61 -3.15
N ARG A 366 -24.69 23.38 -3.30
CA ARG A 366 -23.45 22.93 -2.68
C ARG A 366 -22.39 22.84 -3.76
N GLY A 367 -21.28 23.53 -3.56
CA GLY A 367 -20.03 23.04 -4.10
C GLY A 367 -19.93 22.87 -5.61
N LEU A 368 -20.06 21.61 -6.05
CA LEU A 368 -20.01 21.13 -7.43
C LEU A 368 -21.24 21.58 -8.25
N ASP A 369 -22.31 21.99 -7.56
CA ASP A 369 -23.59 22.31 -8.17
C ASP A 369 -23.44 23.48 -9.13
N GLN A 370 -23.81 23.27 -10.39
CA GLN A 370 -23.86 24.32 -11.39
C GLN A 370 -25.31 24.73 -11.63
N SER A 371 -25.59 26.03 -11.54
CA SER A 371 -26.93 26.56 -11.77
C SER A 371 -27.03 27.36 -13.08
N TRP A 372 -28.21 27.31 -13.68
CA TRP A 372 -28.68 28.20 -14.74
C TRP A 372 -30.02 28.79 -14.29
N ILE A 373 -30.10 30.11 -14.26
CA ILE A 373 -31.33 30.83 -13.93
C ILE A 373 -31.93 31.37 -15.23
N SER A 374 -33.20 31.11 -15.45
CA SER A 374 -33.95 31.58 -16.62
C SER A 374 -35.36 31.98 -16.23
N ILE A 375 -36.08 32.57 -17.18
CA ILE A 375 -37.49 32.90 -17.09
C ILE A 375 -38.21 32.12 -18.18
N ASN A 376 -39.28 31.41 -17.81
CA ASN A 376 -40.06 30.66 -18.79
C ASN A 376 -40.97 31.59 -19.61
N ARG A 377 -41.64 31.04 -20.63
CA ARG A 377 -42.59 31.79 -21.49
C ARG A 377 -43.77 32.41 -20.75
N GLN A 378 -44.06 31.94 -19.53
CA GLN A 378 -45.13 32.43 -18.67
C GLN A 378 -44.65 33.50 -17.68
N GLY A 379 -43.38 33.93 -17.75
CA GLY A 379 -42.82 34.95 -16.85
C GLY A 379 -42.39 34.43 -15.47
N GLN A 380 -42.37 33.11 -15.27
CA GLN A 380 -41.98 32.45 -14.03
C GLN A 380 -40.49 32.13 -14.01
N SER A 381 -39.86 32.29 -12.84
CA SER A 381 -38.45 31.96 -12.66
C SER A 381 -38.23 30.46 -12.63
N VAL A 382 -37.25 29.98 -13.41
CA VAL A 382 -36.83 28.58 -13.44
C VAL A 382 -35.34 28.50 -13.14
N ILE A 383 -34.98 27.64 -12.19
CA ILE A 383 -33.59 27.40 -11.79
C ILE A 383 -33.26 25.95 -12.12
N VAL A 384 -32.39 25.75 -13.09
CA VAL A 384 -31.85 24.43 -13.43
C VAL A 384 -30.53 24.24 -12.68
N LYS A 385 -30.37 23.09 -12.04
CA LYS A 385 -29.18 22.71 -11.30
C LYS A 385 -28.66 21.36 -11.73
N LEU A 386 -27.40 21.30 -12.08
CA LEU A 386 -26.66 20.04 -12.23
C LEU A 386 -26.01 19.71 -10.89
N LEU A 387 -26.24 18.49 -10.40
CA LEU A 387 -25.70 17.93 -9.18
C LEU A 387 -24.76 16.77 -9.55
N PRO A 388 -23.44 17.02 -9.67
CA PRO A 388 -22.44 15.97 -9.88
C PRO A 388 -22.40 14.97 -8.71
N LEU A 389 -21.92 13.75 -8.98
CA LEU A 389 -21.70 12.70 -7.97
C LEU A 389 -22.92 12.40 -7.09
N THR A 390 -24.12 12.55 -7.65
CA THR A 390 -25.38 12.45 -6.92
C THR A 390 -26.27 11.39 -7.57
N ASP A 391 -26.57 10.36 -6.80
CA ASP A 391 -27.49 9.28 -7.16
C ASP A 391 -28.94 9.60 -6.77
N GLU A 392 -29.88 8.70 -7.07
CA GLU A 392 -31.30 8.92 -6.78
C GLU A 392 -31.58 9.17 -5.28
N ALA A 393 -30.85 8.50 -4.39
CA ALA A 393 -30.97 8.69 -2.95
C ALA A 393 -30.47 10.09 -2.53
N GLY A 394 -29.37 10.54 -3.14
CA GLY A 394 -28.83 11.89 -2.98
C GLY A 394 -29.80 12.97 -3.45
N VAL A 395 -30.46 12.79 -4.59
CA VAL A 395 -31.49 13.72 -5.09
C VAL A 395 -32.67 13.82 -4.13
N LYS A 396 -33.20 12.68 -3.66
CA LYS A 396 -34.30 12.68 -2.66
C LYS A 396 -33.89 13.43 -1.39
N SER A 397 -32.66 13.24 -0.93
CA SER A 397 -32.12 13.90 0.26
C SER A 397 -31.91 15.40 0.06
N TYR A 398 -31.51 15.81 -1.15
CA TYR A 398 -31.39 17.22 -1.54
C TYR A 398 -32.76 17.89 -1.54
N LEU A 399 -33.76 17.31 -2.21
CA LEU A 399 -35.12 17.86 -2.27
C LEU A 399 -35.74 17.95 -0.87
N ALA A 400 -35.64 16.90 -0.06
CA ALA A 400 -36.15 16.91 1.32
C ALA A 400 -35.48 17.98 2.21
N ARG A 401 -34.23 18.38 1.92
CA ARG A 401 -33.56 19.49 2.62
C ARG A 401 -34.08 20.84 2.11
N LEU A 402 -34.21 20.98 0.79
CA LEU A 402 -34.77 22.18 0.17
C LEU A 402 -36.17 22.50 0.73
N GLU A 403 -36.98 21.46 0.97
CA GLU A 403 -38.29 21.55 1.62
C GLU A 403 -38.21 21.90 3.12
N ARG A 404 -37.31 21.26 3.89
CA ARG A 404 -37.18 21.48 5.34
C ARG A 404 -36.67 22.87 5.71
N GLU A 405 -35.72 23.40 4.96
CA GLU A 405 -35.17 24.74 5.22
C GLU A 405 -36.21 25.84 5.00
N GLN A 406 -37.29 25.57 4.25
CA GLN A 406 -38.43 26.46 4.12
C GLN A 406 -39.49 26.31 5.21
N ALA A 407 -39.72 25.10 5.75
CA ALA A 407 -40.74 24.87 6.77
C ALA A 407 -40.51 25.64 8.10
N GLY A 408 -39.34 26.25 8.30
CA GLY A 408 -39.06 27.18 9.40
C GLY A 408 -39.52 28.63 9.16
N SER A 409 -39.97 28.94 7.94
CA SER A 409 -40.59 30.20 7.52
C SER A 409 -42.03 29.88 7.11
N ASP A 410 -43.03 30.64 7.56
CA ASP A 410 -44.48 30.31 7.50
C ASP A 410 -45.11 30.11 6.09
N ALA A 411 -44.29 30.02 5.03
CA ALA A 411 -44.71 29.73 3.67
C ALA A 411 -44.50 28.23 3.38
N ALA A 412 -45.57 27.45 3.50
CA ALA A 412 -45.62 26.13 2.87
C ALA A 412 -45.33 26.24 1.36
N LEU A 413 -44.92 25.13 0.74
CA LEU A 413 -44.50 24.91 -0.67
C LEU A 413 -45.46 25.40 -1.79
N HIS A 414 -46.40 26.29 -1.51
CA HIS A 414 -47.37 26.89 -2.41
C HIS A 414 -46.67 27.74 -3.49
N GLY A 415 -45.87 27.12 -4.35
CA GLY A 415 -45.13 27.84 -5.39
C GLY A 415 -43.98 27.10 -6.04
N LEU A 416 -43.45 26.01 -5.46
CA LEU A 416 -42.26 25.34 -6.03
C LEU A 416 -42.66 24.03 -6.72
N VAL A 417 -42.42 23.94 -8.03
CA VAL A 417 -42.57 22.71 -8.82
C VAL A 417 -41.18 22.21 -9.21
N THR A 418 -40.86 20.98 -8.84
CA THR A 418 -39.54 20.39 -9.09
C THR A 418 -39.60 19.27 -10.11
N TYR A 419 -38.68 19.29 -11.07
CA TYR A 419 -38.43 18.22 -12.04
C TYR A 419 -37.05 17.63 -11.79
N GLN A 420 -36.88 16.33 -12.06
CA GLN A 420 -35.61 15.63 -11.86
C GLN A 420 -35.30 14.70 -13.03
N TRP A 421 -34.04 14.66 -13.42
CA TRP A 421 -33.49 13.74 -14.43
C TRP A 421 -32.20 13.13 -13.91
N MET A 422 -32.07 11.81 -13.99
CA MET A 422 -30.78 11.15 -13.81
C MET A 422 -30.02 11.19 -15.13
N LEU A 423 -28.72 11.48 -15.08
CA LEU A 423 -27.89 11.48 -16.29
C LEU A 423 -27.76 10.04 -16.81
N ASP A 424 -28.25 9.82 -18.03
CA ASP A 424 -28.05 8.58 -18.79
C ASP A 424 -26.82 8.70 -19.67
N LYS A 425 -25.94 7.69 -19.60
CA LYS A 425 -24.73 7.57 -20.42
C LYS A 425 -25.02 7.61 -21.91
N ASN A 426 -26.22 7.30 -22.37
CA ASN A 426 -26.52 7.27 -23.81
C ASN A 426 -27.00 8.61 -24.39
N ARG A 427 -27.24 9.62 -23.55
CA ARG A 427 -27.78 10.91 -23.99
C ARG A 427 -26.71 11.96 -24.20
N THR A 428 -27.01 12.94 -25.05
CA THR A 428 -26.18 14.13 -25.21
C THR A 428 -26.63 15.26 -24.26
N ALA A 429 -25.74 16.20 -23.97
CA ALA A 429 -26.10 17.36 -23.14
C ALA A 429 -27.22 18.19 -23.78
N ASP A 430 -27.20 18.29 -25.10
CA ASP A 430 -28.15 19.09 -25.89
C ASP A 430 -29.55 18.48 -25.83
N GLU A 431 -29.66 17.15 -25.91
CA GLU A 431 -30.91 16.42 -25.72
C GLU A 431 -31.49 16.64 -24.32
N MET A 432 -30.67 16.54 -23.28
CA MET A 432 -31.13 16.75 -21.91
C MET A 432 -31.52 18.19 -21.63
N LEU A 433 -30.77 19.18 -22.14
CA LEU A 433 -31.15 20.58 -22.02
C LEU A 433 -32.44 20.87 -22.78
N ALA A 434 -32.63 20.30 -23.97
CA ALA A 434 -33.87 20.44 -24.73
C ALA A 434 -35.07 19.85 -23.96
N GLU A 435 -34.91 18.70 -23.32
CA GLU A 435 -35.94 18.09 -22.48
C GLU A 435 -36.29 18.96 -21.26
N VAL A 436 -35.28 19.53 -20.59
CA VAL A 436 -35.49 20.45 -19.46
C VAL A 436 -36.21 21.72 -19.90
N CYS A 437 -35.82 22.29 -21.04
CA CYS A 437 -36.49 23.46 -21.60
C CYS A 437 -37.95 23.15 -21.95
N ALA A 438 -38.22 21.98 -22.55
CA ALA A 438 -39.57 21.55 -22.88
C ALA A 438 -40.44 21.32 -21.63
N ALA A 439 -39.89 20.69 -20.59
CA ALA A 439 -40.62 20.43 -19.34
C ALA A 439 -40.92 21.70 -18.53
N CYS A 440 -40.06 22.72 -18.65
CA CYS A 440 -40.18 23.97 -17.89
C CYS A 440 -40.79 25.14 -18.67
N ASP A 441 -41.23 24.92 -19.92
CA ASP A 441 -41.73 25.95 -20.85
C ASP A 441 -40.71 27.08 -21.14
N MET A 442 -39.42 26.76 -21.20
CA MET A 442 -38.34 27.72 -21.47
C MET A 442 -38.01 27.80 -22.96
N GLU A 443 -37.47 28.94 -23.39
CA GLU A 443 -36.84 29.04 -24.71
C GLU A 443 -35.50 28.29 -24.71
N ALA A 444 -35.27 27.51 -25.77
CA ALA A 444 -34.00 26.83 -25.94
C ALA A 444 -32.89 27.87 -26.14
N PRO A 445 -31.75 27.76 -25.44
CA PRO A 445 -30.65 28.70 -25.61
C PRO A 445 -30.14 28.68 -27.06
N GLU A 446 -29.93 29.85 -27.68
CA GLU A 446 -29.34 29.97 -29.02
C GLU A 446 -27.97 29.26 -29.05
N SER A 447 -27.76 28.35 -30.01
CA SER A 447 -26.47 27.71 -30.23
C SER A 447 -25.50 28.71 -30.86
N MET A 448 -24.50 29.17 -30.10
CA MET A 448 -23.33 29.81 -30.72
C MET A 448 -22.54 28.76 -31.52
N PRO A 449 -21.94 29.15 -32.66
CA PRO A 449 -21.22 28.22 -33.52
C PRO A 449 -20.05 27.59 -32.76
N GLU A 450 -19.85 26.28 -32.94
CA GLU A 450 -18.65 25.56 -32.53
C GLU A 450 -17.43 26.34 -33.03
N LYS A 451 -16.77 27.07 -32.14
CA LYS A 451 -15.42 27.53 -32.44
C LYS A 451 -14.58 26.25 -32.45
N PRO A 452 -13.99 25.86 -33.59
CA PRO A 452 -13.30 24.59 -33.67
C PRO A 452 -12.21 24.56 -32.60
N LEU A 453 -12.21 23.49 -31.80
CA LEU A 453 -11.08 23.07 -31.00
C LEU A 453 -9.88 23.00 -31.95
N HIS A 454 -9.10 24.07 -32.05
CA HIS A 454 -7.79 24.04 -32.67
C HIS A 454 -6.88 23.23 -31.73
N PHE A 455 -7.03 21.90 -31.79
CA PHE A 455 -5.90 21.03 -31.54
C PHE A 455 -4.82 21.45 -32.54
N LEU A 456 -3.67 21.82 -32.00
CA LEU A 456 -2.49 22.19 -32.78
C LEU A 456 -2.29 21.14 -33.87
N SER A 457 -2.52 21.59 -35.11
CA SER A 457 -2.17 20.88 -36.33
C SER A 457 -0.69 20.55 -36.28
N GLU A 458 -0.37 19.31 -36.68
CA GLU A 458 0.97 18.80 -36.98
C GLU A 458 1.70 19.74 -37.97
N ALA A 459 2.32 20.80 -37.47
CA ALA A 459 3.19 21.67 -38.27
C ALA A 459 4.06 22.56 -37.36
N ALA A 460 4.90 21.95 -36.53
CA ALA A 460 6.20 22.48 -36.07
C ALA A 460 6.74 21.61 -34.93
N LEU A 461 7.36 20.49 -35.29
CA LEU A 461 8.39 19.81 -34.50
C LEU A 461 9.47 19.36 -35.47
#